data_AF-A0A7Y5GW33-F1
#
_entry.id   AF-A0A7Y5GW33-F1
#
_cell.length_a   1.000
_cell.length_b   1.000
_cell.length_c   1.000
_cell.angle_alpha   90.00
_cell.angle_beta   90.00
_cell.angle_gamma   90.00
#
_symmetry.space_group_name_H-M   'P 1'
#
loop_
_entity.id
_entity.type
_entity.pdbx_description
1 polymer ?
#
loop_
_entity_poly.entity_id
_entity_poly.type
_entity_poly.pdbx_seq_one_letter_code
_entity_poly.pdbx_strand_id
1 'polypeptide(L)'
;MMNQTLGRNWIGLLVVVVGIGTAVGCTDEEPSGTSDVIDVGTWGDVVDTVGGLDMTADGDQDMAPDIVVPVDTSKAPDTVVNLCGAGCAPGTLCVPEKGCVQCITDEQCLFPSWCNDGVCVESLCVPNTKDCANNTPRECSEDGQKWIEGTPCMDGQEVCVQGQCEEIVCTPGEKTCDKLQILLCDNYGTGWSHVACPPGSACYTDQCEPITHNVLLIFDTSGSMGGTGPIDIPLIPCVCGAGKCPIMPYPACEDINCPRTRLGLAKKVLNELFETKAFDAVHFAMHRFPQILKAKSANSCTDLFGIGHYQATGGDFMTGDDGAHVPADGSYFDQNLHEILSVPYPSKAAEDTKALAKAWVDGDEQFTTIGTPCQKNIECKPNVCALDTQTGNGECATHTNPELRSTGNTPLGKSLFYAGEYFRKFVVVDGKDCETAEDCGSVNYLCGPNKKCFDPLRKCRRNVVLLFTDGVETPATEPTNFFNPKLQAKRLHYGLGCAFDSDCLNGAKCKTGICQGYSMPNTGIFELIPYIDGGAGANTLKDRNGQSIPMTIHVVDMSDPEGNADNRRIADHGGGNFYPVSDGNPDVLLEAFKSVLNVKANIQDCVPEFPQ
;
A
#
# COMPACT_ATOMS: atom_id res chain seq x y z
N MET A 1 -24.19 15.25 -0.22
CA MET A 1 -25.62 15.08 -0.55
C MET A 1 -25.98 15.91 -1.78
N MET A 2 -25.85 15.34 -2.97
CA MET A 2 -26.58 15.68 -4.20
C MET A 2 -26.58 14.36 -5.00
N ASN A 3 -27.75 13.74 -5.10
CA ASN A 3 -27.94 12.42 -5.69
C ASN A 3 -28.18 12.61 -7.20
N GLN A 4 -27.25 12.17 -8.05
CA GLN A 4 -27.51 12.05 -9.49
C GLN A 4 -27.72 10.58 -9.85
N THR A 5 -28.96 10.28 -10.22
CA THR A 5 -29.44 9.00 -10.72
C THR A 5 -29.12 8.90 -12.22
N LEU A 6 -28.22 8.00 -12.61
CA LEU A 6 -27.99 7.66 -14.02
C LEU A 6 -28.89 6.49 -14.43
N GLY A 7 -29.87 6.79 -15.28
CA GLY A 7 -30.71 5.80 -15.95
C GLY A 7 -29.95 5.07 -17.05
N ARG A 8 -29.96 3.74 -17.00
CA ARG A 8 -29.50 2.84 -18.08
C ARG A 8 -30.56 2.77 -19.18
N ASN A 9 -30.17 2.87 -20.44
CA ASN A 9 -30.91 2.30 -21.57
C ASN A 9 -29.98 1.81 -22.70
N TRP A 10 -30.01 0.48 -22.88
CA TRP A 10 -30.02 -0.35 -24.09
C TRP A 10 -29.20 -0.03 -25.36
N ILE A 11 -28.26 -0.94 -25.63
CA ILE A 11 -27.94 -1.71 -26.85
C ILE A 11 -27.97 -0.99 -28.22
N GLY A 12 -26.78 -0.90 -28.83
CA GLY A 12 -26.56 -0.79 -30.27
C GLY A 12 -25.33 -1.61 -30.68
N LEU A 13 -25.56 -2.80 -31.22
CA LEU A 13 -24.54 -3.72 -31.76
C LEU A 13 -23.99 -3.15 -33.08
N LEU A 14 -22.72 -2.76 -33.12
CA LEU A 14 -22.02 -2.35 -34.35
C LEU A 14 -21.05 -3.46 -34.78
N VAL A 15 -21.30 -4.05 -35.94
CA VAL A 15 -20.45 -5.04 -36.61
C VAL A 15 -19.28 -4.32 -37.27
N VAL A 16 -18.05 -4.57 -36.82
CA VAL A 16 -16.82 -4.08 -37.47
C VAL A 16 -16.26 -5.18 -38.36
N VAL A 17 -16.13 -4.87 -39.66
CA VAL A 17 -15.48 -5.69 -40.68
C VAL A 17 -13.97 -5.56 -40.53
N VAL A 18 -13.27 -6.67 -40.25
CA VAL A 18 -11.81 -6.74 -40.19
C VAL A 18 -11.26 -6.87 -41.62
N GLY A 19 -10.62 -5.81 -42.11
CA GLY A 19 -9.82 -5.83 -43.33
C GLY A 19 -8.39 -6.30 -43.04
N ILE A 20 -7.96 -7.37 -43.69
CA ILE A 20 -6.64 -7.97 -43.56
C ILE A 20 -5.67 -7.17 -44.45
N GLY A 21 -4.78 -6.39 -43.84
CA GLY A 21 -3.70 -5.67 -44.50
C GLY A 21 -2.40 -6.47 -44.46
N THR A 22 -1.83 -6.72 -45.63
CA THR A 22 -0.60 -7.49 -45.89
C THR A 22 0.65 -6.80 -45.35
N ALA A 23 1.49 -7.58 -44.63
CA ALA A 23 2.81 -7.18 -44.16
C ALA A 23 3.81 -7.03 -45.33
N VAL A 24 4.55 -5.92 -45.34
CA VAL A 24 5.73 -5.71 -46.19
C VAL A 24 6.96 -5.89 -45.29
N GLY A 25 7.82 -6.85 -45.65
CA GLY A 25 9.02 -7.19 -44.89
C GLY A 25 10.13 -6.15 -45.07
N CYS A 26 10.84 -5.88 -43.97
CA CYS A 26 12.14 -5.23 -43.97
C CYS A 26 13.20 -6.27 -43.66
N THR A 27 14.24 -6.29 -44.48
CA THR A 27 15.41 -7.18 -44.42
C THR A 27 16.40 -6.73 -43.35
N ASP A 28 16.95 -7.71 -42.64
CA ASP A 28 18.04 -7.56 -41.68
C ASP A 28 19.36 -7.15 -42.36
N GLU A 29 20.00 -6.10 -41.85
CA GLU A 29 21.43 -5.84 -42.02
C GLU A 29 22.10 -5.85 -40.64
N GLU A 30 22.96 -6.85 -40.41
CA GLU A 30 23.91 -6.89 -39.29
C GLU A 30 25.01 -5.84 -39.48
N PRO A 31 25.51 -5.25 -38.38
CA PRO A 31 26.91 -4.88 -38.31
C PRO A 31 27.65 -5.68 -37.23
N SER A 32 28.71 -6.31 -37.71
CA SER A 32 29.80 -6.94 -36.98
C SER A 32 30.53 -5.99 -36.02
N GLY A 33 30.63 -6.41 -34.76
CA GLY A 33 31.85 -6.43 -33.95
C GLY A 33 32.53 -5.12 -33.54
N THR A 34 32.63 -4.89 -32.22
CA THR A 34 33.91 -4.93 -31.48
C THR A 34 33.61 -5.05 -29.98
N SER A 35 34.18 -6.08 -29.36
CA SER A 35 34.10 -6.39 -27.94
C SER A 35 35.12 -5.58 -27.15
N ASP A 36 34.66 -4.64 -26.32
CA ASP A 36 35.47 -4.11 -25.22
C ASP A 36 35.11 -4.85 -23.94
N VAL A 37 36.11 -5.54 -23.41
CA VAL A 37 36.08 -6.30 -22.17
C VAL A 37 36.12 -5.30 -21.01
N ILE A 38 35.00 -5.16 -20.29
CA ILE A 38 34.99 -4.48 -18.99
C ILE A 38 35.30 -5.53 -17.91
N ASP A 39 36.42 -5.29 -17.25
CA ASP A 39 37.00 -6.01 -16.13
C ASP A 39 36.06 -5.92 -14.91
N VAL A 40 35.42 -7.04 -14.55
CA VAL A 40 34.59 -7.13 -13.34
C VAL A 40 35.51 -7.55 -12.20
N GLY A 41 35.92 -6.56 -11.40
CA GLY A 41 36.71 -6.77 -10.19
C GLY A 41 36.04 -7.75 -9.24
N THR A 42 36.72 -8.87 -9.00
CA THR A 42 36.45 -9.87 -7.97
C THR A 42 36.40 -9.23 -6.59
N TRP A 43 35.24 -9.27 -5.94
CA TRP A 43 35.12 -9.02 -4.50
C TRP A 43 35.47 -10.30 -3.73
N GLY A 44 36.51 -10.19 -2.92
CA GLY A 44 37.09 -11.27 -2.15
C GLY A 44 36.27 -11.67 -0.93
N ASP A 45 36.52 -12.93 -0.55
CA ASP A 45 36.05 -13.62 0.62
C ASP A 45 36.21 -12.79 1.91
N VAL A 46 35.13 -12.67 2.68
CA VAL A 46 35.21 -12.32 4.11
C VAL A 46 35.13 -13.61 4.91
N VAL A 47 36.26 -13.89 5.53
CA VAL A 47 36.55 -15.02 6.42
C VAL A 47 35.77 -14.90 7.72
N ASP A 48 35.08 -15.99 8.04
CA ASP A 48 34.52 -16.33 9.34
C ASP A 48 35.60 -16.22 10.43
N THR A 49 35.40 -15.33 11.40
CA THR A 49 36.25 -15.29 12.61
C THR A 49 35.39 -15.50 13.84
N VAL A 50 35.37 -16.76 14.28
CA VAL A 50 34.81 -17.22 15.54
C VAL A 50 35.82 -16.94 16.64
N GLY A 51 35.41 -16.18 17.66
CA GLY A 51 36.12 -16.01 18.93
C GLY A 51 35.16 -15.30 19.88
N GLY A 52 34.62 -15.92 20.93
CA GLY A 52 35.27 -16.81 21.86
C GLY A 52 35.62 -16.00 23.10
N LEU A 53 34.62 -15.73 23.96
CA LEU A 53 34.86 -15.41 25.36
C LEU A 53 33.82 -16.12 26.24
N ASP A 54 34.39 -17.12 26.89
CA ASP A 54 34.00 -17.86 28.07
C ASP A 54 33.74 -16.93 29.27
N MET A 55 32.58 -17.11 29.92
CA MET A 55 32.41 -16.86 31.35
C MET A 55 31.37 -17.84 31.89
N THR A 56 31.89 -18.95 32.42
CA THR A 56 31.24 -19.80 33.42
C THR A 56 30.77 -19.00 34.63
N ALA A 57 29.52 -19.14 35.03
CA ALA A 57 29.11 -19.10 36.43
C ALA A 57 27.77 -19.83 36.59
N ASP A 58 27.88 -20.94 37.32
CA ASP A 58 26.85 -21.80 37.87
C ASP A 58 25.59 -21.09 38.37
N GLY A 59 24.44 -21.69 38.10
CA GLY A 59 23.15 -21.25 38.60
C GLY A 59 22.03 -22.19 38.18
N ASP A 60 22.15 -23.47 38.55
CA ASP A 60 21.06 -24.45 38.52
C ASP A 60 19.81 -23.88 39.23
N GLN A 61 18.64 -24.01 38.61
CA GLN A 61 17.54 -24.87 39.09
C GLN A 61 16.25 -24.59 38.31
N ASP A 62 15.94 -25.52 37.40
CA ASP A 62 14.61 -25.72 36.85
C ASP A 62 13.62 -26.07 37.98
N MET A 63 12.52 -25.34 38.02
CA MET A 63 11.29 -25.80 38.67
C MET A 63 10.56 -26.74 37.71
N ALA A 64 10.73 -28.05 37.90
CA ALA A 64 9.79 -29.07 37.47
C ALA A 64 9.12 -29.70 38.70
N PRO A 65 7.83 -30.09 38.63
CA PRO A 65 7.05 -30.48 39.80
C PRO A 65 7.21 -31.97 40.17
N ASP A 66 7.04 -32.20 41.47
CA ASP A 66 6.55 -33.41 42.16
C ASP A 66 7.28 -34.75 42.02
N ILE A 67 8.24 -34.91 42.94
CA ILE A 67 8.42 -36.01 43.89
C ILE A 67 7.75 -37.35 43.50
N VAL A 68 8.53 -38.21 42.86
CA VAL A 68 8.30 -39.66 42.84
C VAL A 68 9.13 -40.29 43.96
N VAL A 69 8.43 -40.88 44.93
CA VAL A 69 9.01 -41.64 46.06
C VAL A 69 9.69 -42.92 45.53
N PRO A 70 10.89 -43.30 45.99
CA PRO A 70 11.49 -44.57 45.60
C PRO A 70 10.76 -45.71 46.30
N VAL A 71 10.07 -46.53 45.51
CA VAL A 71 9.46 -47.78 45.97
C VAL A 71 10.56 -48.82 46.11
N ASP A 72 10.67 -49.37 47.32
CA ASP A 72 11.54 -50.47 47.72
C ASP A 72 11.25 -51.73 46.90
N THR A 73 12.19 -52.13 46.04
CA THR A 73 12.14 -53.33 45.20
C THR A 73 12.79 -54.57 45.85
N SER A 74 12.91 -54.64 47.18
CA SER A 74 13.58 -55.77 47.85
C SER A 74 12.68 -56.89 48.38
N LYS A 75 11.38 -56.91 48.05
CA LYS A 75 10.52 -58.09 48.24
C LYS A 75 10.11 -58.69 46.90
N ALA A 76 10.59 -59.91 46.64
CA ALA A 76 10.02 -60.74 45.59
C ALA A 76 8.51 -60.85 45.82
N PRO A 77 7.65 -60.49 44.85
CA PRO A 77 6.24 -60.82 44.96
C PRO A 77 6.14 -62.34 45.02
N ASP A 78 5.34 -62.83 45.96
CA ASP A 78 4.88 -64.22 45.94
C ASP A 78 4.50 -64.55 44.51
N THR A 79 5.06 -65.63 43.99
CA THR A 79 4.76 -66.21 42.69
C THR A 79 3.24 -66.27 42.51
N VAL A 80 2.65 -65.23 41.92
CA VAL A 80 1.27 -65.26 41.44
C VAL A 80 1.34 -66.26 40.31
N VAL A 81 0.83 -67.45 40.59
CA VAL A 81 0.67 -68.51 39.61
C VAL A 81 -0.12 -67.88 38.47
N ASN A 82 0.55 -67.63 37.34
CA ASN A 82 -0.11 -67.15 36.14
C ASN A 82 -0.98 -68.31 35.64
N LEU A 83 -2.23 -68.35 36.12
CA LEU A 83 -3.19 -69.43 35.88
C LEU A 83 -3.60 -69.55 34.40
N CYS A 84 -3.14 -68.64 33.54
CA CYS A 84 -3.49 -68.59 32.12
C CYS A 84 -2.35 -69.04 31.20
N GLY A 85 -1.51 -69.99 31.64
CA GLY A 85 -0.39 -70.54 30.88
C GLY A 85 -0.76 -71.31 29.61
N ALA A 86 -2.05 -71.55 29.38
CA ALA A 86 -2.63 -71.96 28.10
C ALA A 86 -3.77 -70.99 27.82
N GLY A 87 -3.72 -70.26 26.70
CA GLY A 87 -4.69 -69.20 26.38
C GLY A 87 -6.13 -69.61 26.68
N CYS A 88 -6.90 -68.69 27.28
CA CYS A 88 -8.28 -68.93 27.63
C CYS A 88 -9.11 -69.36 26.41
N ALA A 89 -10.13 -70.20 26.63
CA ALA A 89 -11.07 -70.58 25.57
C ALA A 89 -11.70 -69.30 24.97
N PRO A 90 -11.98 -69.27 23.64
CA PRO A 90 -12.57 -68.10 23.00
C PRO A 90 -13.75 -67.57 23.80
N GLY A 91 -13.66 -66.30 24.21
CA GLY A 91 -14.69 -65.61 24.99
C GLY A 91 -14.53 -65.62 26.51
N THR A 92 -13.42 -66.08 27.09
CA THR A 92 -13.14 -65.94 28.53
C THR A 92 -11.93 -65.05 28.77
N LEU A 93 -11.97 -64.21 29.82
CA LEU A 93 -10.89 -63.29 30.17
C LEU A 93 -9.98 -63.92 31.21
N CYS A 94 -8.67 -63.83 30.98
CA CYS A 94 -7.69 -64.17 32.00
C CYS A 94 -7.65 -63.10 33.09
N VAL A 95 -8.19 -63.41 34.26
CA VAL A 95 -7.96 -62.62 35.48
C VAL A 95 -6.81 -63.28 36.25
N PRO A 96 -5.66 -62.60 36.47
CA PRO A 96 -4.45 -63.20 37.04
C PRO A 96 -4.66 -63.99 38.35
N GLU A 97 -5.69 -63.66 39.12
CA GLU A 97 -6.02 -64.31 40.40
C GLU A 97 -7.17 -65.35 40.31
N LYS A 98 -7.96 -65.37 39.23
CA LYS A 98 -9.17 -66.20 39.10
C LYS A 98 -9.15 -67.18 37.92
N GLY A 99 -8.12 -67.13 37.08
CA GLY A 99 -8.06 -67.90 35.84
C GLY A 99 -8.99 -67.34 34.76
N CYS A 100 -9.37 -68.17 33.79
CA CYS A 100 -10.29 -67.79 32.72
C CYS A 100 -11.71 -67.66 33.28
N VAL A 101 -12.19 -66.44 33.44
CA VAL A 101 -13.55 -66.15 33.93
C VAL A 101 -14.42 -65.62 32.79
N GLN A 102 -15.71 -65.93 32.88
CA GLN A 102 -16.72 -65.20 32.11
C GLN A 102 -16.79 -63.76 32.65
N CYS A 103 -16.91 -62.80 31.75
CA CYS A 103 -17.11 -61.42 32.18
C CYS A 103 -18.49 -61.30 32.87
N ILE A 104 -18.63 -60.33 33.77
CA ILE A 104 -19.86 -60.02 34.50
C ILE A 104 -20.23 -58.55 34.28
N THR A 105 -19.22 -57.69 34.13
CA THR A 105 -19.36 -56.26 33.82
C THR A 105 -18.39 -55.88 32.71
N ASP A 106 -18.69 -54.80 31.99
CA ASP A 106 -17.88 -54.33 30.86
C ASP A 106 -16.46 -53.93 31.26
N GLU A 107 -16.28 -53.48 32.51
CA GLU A 107 -14.98 -53.12 33.10
C GLU A 107 -13.98 -54.30 33.10
N GLN A 108 -14.47 -55.52 32.97
CA GLN A 108 -13.64 -56.73 32.92
C GLN A 108 -13.15 -57.04 31.51
N CYS A 109 -13.65 -56.38 30.47
CA CYS A 109 -13.20 -56.59 29.11
C CYS A 109 -12.16 -55.52 28.71
N LEU A 110 -11.17 -55.92 27.89
CA LEU A 110 -10.17 -54.98 27.37
C LEU A 110 -10.82 -54.08 26.32
N PHE A 111 -10.64 -52.77 26.42
CA PHE A 111 -11.14 -51.82 25.43
C PHE A 111 -10.57 -52.13 24.03
N PRO A 112 -11.39 -52.24 22.97
CA PRO A 112 -12.81 -51.88 22.86
C PRO A 112 -13.78 -53.09 22.90
N SER A 113 -13.73 -53.92 23.94
CA SER A 113 -14.65 -55.05 24.15
C SER A 113 -15.52 -54.84 25.38
N TRP A 114 -16.70 -55.47 25.41
CA TRP A 114 -17.68 -55.38 26.51
C TRP A 114 -18.31 -56.75 26.79
N CYS A 115 -19.07 -56.88 27.88
CA CYS A 115 -19.52 -58.18 28.35
C CYS A 115 -20.92 -58.57 27.84
N ASN A 116 -20.99 -59.52 26.92
CA ASN A 116 -22.25 -60.09 26.43
C ASN A 116 -22.40 -61.56 26.84
N ASP A 117 -23.39 -61.87 27.68
CA ASP A 117 -23.68 -63.24 28.16
C ASP A 117 -22.44 -64.00 28.68
N GLY A 118 -21.57 -63.30 29.41
CA GLY A 118 -20.37 -63.88 29.99
C GLY A 118 -19.17 -63.95 29.04
N VAL A 119 -19.30 -63.42 27.82
CA VAL A 119 -18.24 -63.38 26.81
C VAL A 119 -17.86 -61.94 26.48
N CYS A 120 -16.55 -61.63 26.56
CA CYS A 120 -16.07 -60.35 26.01
C CYS A 120 -16.19 -60.38 24.50
N VAL A 121 -17.12 -59.60 23.97
CA VAL A 121 -17.33 -59.39 22.54
C VAL A 121 -16.74 -58.05 22.15
N GLU A 122 -16.15 -57.99 20.96
CA GLU A 122 -15.60 -56.75 20.40
C GLU A 122 -16.75 -55.79 20.08
N SER A 123 -16.68 -54.56 20.59
CA SER A 123 -17.62 -53.51 20.23
C SER A 123 -17.40 -53.10 18.78
N LEU A 124 -18.48 -53.00 18.01
CA LEU A 124 -18.43 -52.44 16.65
C LEU A 124 -18.20 -50.93 16.67
N CYS A 125 -18.64 -50.27 17.74
CA CYS A 125 -18.47 -48.84 17.98
C CYS A 125 -18.52 -48.54 19.49
N VAL A 126 -18.00 -47.39 19.90
CA VAL A 126 -18.08 -46.98 21.31
C VAL A 126 -19.54 -46.59 21.63
N PRO A 127 -20.18 -47.18 22.65
CA PRO A 127 -21.58 -46.91 22.96
C PRO A 127 -21.92 -45.41 23.03
N ASN A 128 -23.07 -45.03 22.46
CA ASN A 128 -23.59 -43.66 22.40
C ASN A 128 -22.70 -42.66 21.64
N THR A 129 -21.64 -43.11 20.96
CA THR A 129 -20.89 -42.22 20.07
C THR A 129 -21.68 -41.92 18.81
N LYS A 130 -21.51 -40.70 18.32
CA LYS A 130 -22.15 -40.21 17.10
C LYS A 130 -21.12 -40.14 15.99
N ASP A 131 -21.54 -40.51 14.79
CA ASP A 131 -20.69 -40.54 13.60
C ASP A 131 -21.55 -40.31 12.34
N CYS A 132 -20.91 -40.18 11.18
CA CYS A 132 -21.56 -39.98 9.91
C CYS A 132 -21.26 -41.11 8.93
N ALA A 133 -22.28 -41.65 8.28
CA ALA A 133 -22.14 -42.60 7.18
C ALA A 133 -22.90 -42.09 5.95
N ASN A 134 -22.19 -41.81 4.85
CA ASN A 134 -22.78 -41.35 3.58
C ASN A 134 -23.79 -40.20 3.76
N ASN A 135 -23.39 -39.14 4.46
CA ASN A 135 -24.24 -37.98 4.78
C ASN A 135 -25.46 -38.30 5.68
N THR A 136 -25.42 -39.41 6.43
CA THR A 136 -26.48 -39.79 7.38
C THR A 136 -25.88 -39.85 8.79
N PRO A 137 -26.44 -39.13 9.78
CA PRO A 137 -26.01 -39.21 11.15
C PRO A 137 -26.37 -40.58 11.71
N ARG A 138 -25.45 -41.18 12.47
CA ARG A 138 -25.68 -42.47 13.13
C ARG A 138 -25.18 -42.41 14.56
N GLU A 139 -25.86 -43.14 15.43
CA GLU A 139 -25.52 -43.26 16.84
C GLU A 139 -25.26 -44.72 17.18
N CYS A 140 -24.15 -44.98 17.86
CA CYS A 140 -23.82 -46.32 18.33
C CYS A 140 -24.79 -46.73 19.44
N SER A 141 -25.39 -47.91 19.34
CA SER A 141 -26.28 -48.42 20.38
C SER A 141 -25.61 -48.48 21.75
N GLU A 142 -26.42 -48.46 22.82
CA GLU A 142 -25.94 -48.49 24.21
C GLU A 142 -25.05 -49.70 24.54
N ASP A 143 -25.20 -50.81 23.81
CA ASP A 143 -24.40 -52.03 23.92
C ASP A 143 -23.20 -52.08 22.96
N GLY A 144 -22.97 -51.05 22.14
CA GLY A 144 -21.84 -51.01 21.21
C GLY A 144 -21.92 -52.00 20.04
N GLN A 145 -23.06 -52.66 19.83
CA GLN A 145 -23.21 -53.75 18.85
C GLN A 145 -23.72 -53.31 17.48
N LYS A 146 -24.29 -52.11 17.34
CA LYS A 146 -24.81 -51.66 16.04
C LYS A 146 -24.83 -50.14 15.94
N TRP A 147 -24.78 -49.67 14.71
CA TRP A 147 -25.12 -48.30 14.37
C TRP A 147 -26.63 -48.17 14.17
N ILE A 148 -27.22 -47.17 14.80
CA ILE A 148 -28.61 -46.75 14.59
C ILE A 148 -28.56 -45.55 13.64
N GLU A 149 -28.95 -45.78 12.39
CA GLU A 149 -29.01 -44.73 11.36
C GLU A 149 -30.13 -43.73 11.68
N GLY A 150 -29.83 -42.44 11.57
CA GLY A 150 -30.77 -41.33 11.66
C GLY A 150 -31.38 -40.98 10.31
N THR A 151 -32.02 -39.82 10.24
CA THR A 151 -32.53 -39.26 8.98
C THR A 151 -31.36 -38.70 8.17
N PRO A 152 -31.19 -39.07 6.88
CA PRO A 152 -30.17 -38.48 6.02
C PRO A 152 -30.27 -36.96 5.98
N CYS A 153 -29.12 -36.28 5.98
CA CYS A 153 -29.08 -34.82 5.88
C CYS A 153 -29.60 -34.36 4.52
N MET A 154 -30.21 -33.18 4.46
CA MET A 154 -30.82 -32.69 3.22
C MET A 154 -29.75 -32.40 2.15
N ASP A 155 -29.80 -33.12 1.03
CA ASP A 155 -28.85 -32.97 -0.07
C ASP A 155 -28.73 -31.51 -0.55
N GLY A 156 -27.50 -30.98 -0.49
CA GLY A 156 -27.16 -29.63 -0.93
C GLY A 156 -27.56 -28.51 0.02
N GLN A 157 -28.17 -28.82 1.18
CA GLN A 157 -28.48 -27.84 2.23
C GLN A 157 -27.80 -28.19 3.55
N GLU A 158 -27.59 -29.47 3.83
CA GLU A 158 -26.99 -29.95 5.06
C GLU A 158 -25.93 -31.01 4.78
N VAL A 159 -24.96 -31.09 5.68
CA VAL A 159 -23.91 -32.10 5.69
C VAL A 159 -23.83 -32.74 7.07
N CYS A 160 -23.57 -34.04 7.12
CA CYS A 160 -23.35 -34.73 8.38
C CYS A 160 -21.95 -34.42 8.93
N VAL A 161 -21.87 -33.76 10.08
CA VAL A 161 -20.64 -33.49 10.82
C VAL A 161 -20.79 -34.06 12.23
N GLN A 162 -19.86 -34.94 12.64
CA GLN A 162 -19.84 -35.56 13.98
C GLN A 162 -21.19 -36.18 14.42
N GLY A 163 -21.91 -36.77 13.46
CA GLY A 163 -23.21 -37.40 13.65
C GLY A 163 -24.38 -36.45 13.88
N GLN A 164 -24.28 -35.21 13.40
CA GLN A 164 -25.37 -34.25 13.32
C GLN A 164 -25.45 -33.65 11.91
N CYS A 165 -26.66 -33.37 11.44
CA CYS A 165 -26.84 -32.60 10.20
C CYS A 165 -26.65 -31.12 10.53
N GLU A 166 -25.67 -30.50 9.88
CA GLU A 166 -25.36 -29.08 9.97
C GLU A 166 -25.62 -28.41 8.64
N GLU A 167 -26.09 -27.16 8.67
CA GLU A 167 -26.36 -26.36 7.47
C GLU A 167 -25.05 -26.05 6.71
N ILE A 168 -25.08 -26.17 5.39
CA ILE A 168 -23.98 -25.75 4.52
C ILE A 168 -24.09 -24.22 4.34
N VAL A 169 -23.17 -23.49 4.97
CA VAL A 169 -23.10 -22.02 4.97
C VAL A 169 -22.16 -21.50 3.87
N CYS A 170 -21.19 -22.31 3.42
CA CYS A 170 -20.20 -21.95 2.41
C CYS A 170 -19.70 -23.16 1.61
N THR A 171 -19.01 -22.91 0.49
CA THR A 171 -18.43 -24.02 -0.30
C THR A 171 -17.17 -24.53 0.41
N PRO A 172 -17.03 -25.83 0.71
CA PRO A 172 -15.87 -26.34 1.43
C PRO A 172 -14.53 -25.89 0.84
N GLY A 173 -13.65 -25.32 1.67
CA GLY A 173 -12.34 -24.80 1.26
C GLY A 173 -12.38 -23.47 0.48
N GLU A 174 -13.56 -22.88 0.28
CA GLU A 174 -13.72 -21.53 -0.24
C GLU A 174 -12.96 -20.51 0.62
N LYS A 175 -12.39 -19.51 -0.05
CA LYS A 175 -11.68 -18.42 0.59
C LYS A 175 -12.34 -17.12 0.20
N THR A 176 -12.53 -16.25 1.18
CA THR A 176 -12.85 -14.86 0.92
C THR A 176 -12.12 -13.94 1.89
N CYS A 177 -12.04 -12.65 1.62
CA CYS A 177 -11.52 -11.68 2.59
C CYS A 177 -12.64 -11.14 3.49
N ASP A 178 -12.49 -11.27 4.81
CA ASP A 178 -13.20 -10.44 5.79
C ASP A 178 -12.22 -9.48 6.43
N LYS A 179 -12.48 -8.19 6.22
CA LYS A 179 -11.59 -7.09 6.58
C LYS A 179 -10.23 -7.22 5.89
N LEU A 180 -9.26 -7.82 6.57
CA LEU A 180 -7.88 -8.00 6.10
C LEU A 180 -7.34 -9.40 6.42
N GLN A 181 -8.24 -10.34 6.76
CA GLN A 181 -7.92 -11.74 7.04
C GLN A 181 -8.65 -12.64 6.05
N ILE A 182 -8.11 -13.83 5.79
CA ILE A 182 -8.82 -14.84 4.99
C ILE A 182 -9.91 -15.45 5.87
N LEU A 183 -11.14 -15.44 5.41
CA LEU A 183 -12.15 -16.39 5.83
C LEU A 183 -11.95 -17.67 5.02
N LEU A 184 -11.65 -18.76 5.71
CA LEU A 184 -11.54 -20.09 5.14
C LEU A 184 -12.76 -20.91 5.58
N CYS A 185 -13.55 -21.33 4.60
CA CYS A 185 -14.66 -22.24 4.80
C CYS A 185 -14.09 -23.61 5.20
N ASP A 186 -14.62 -24.21 6.26
CA ASP A 186 -14.15 -25.53 6.70
C ASP A 186 -14.40 -26.63 5.64
N ASN A 187 -13.87 -27.82 5.89
CA ASN A 187 -13.95 -28.93 4.94
C ASN A 187 -15.37 -29.50 4.78
N TYR A 188 -16.31 -29.13 5.63
CA TYR A 188 -17.71 -29.56 5.58
C TYR A 188 -18.61 -28.48 4.96
N GLY A 189 -18.18 -27.23 4.96
CA GLY A 189 -18.98 -26.11 4.47
C GLY A 189 -19.86 -25.49 5.55
N THR A 190 -19.68 -25.85 6.82
CA THR A 190 -20.64 -25.51 7.89
C THR A 190 -20.25 -24.25 8.65
N GLY A 191 -19.01 -23.79 8.52
CA GLY A 191 -18.54 -22.57 9.15
C GLY A 191 -17.35 -21.92 8.47
N TRP A 192 -17.11 -20.67 8.87
CA TRP A 192 -15.96 -19.88 8.48
C TRP A 192 -14.94 -19.79 9.62
N SER A 193 -13.66 -19.80 9.26
CA SER A 193 -12.56 -19.59 10.20
C SER A 193 -11.65 -18.46 9.69
N HIS A 194 -11.25 -17.55 10.59
CA HIS A 194 -10.28 -16.51 10.25
C HIS A 194 -8.87 -17.10 10.24
N VAL A 195 -8.20 -16.98 9.10
CA VAL A 195 -6.81 -17.35 8.89
C VAL A 195 -6.00 -16.07 8.68
N ALA A 196 -5.03 -15.85 9.56
CA ALA A 196 -4.12 -14.71 9.44
C ALA A 196 -3.25 -14.86 8.18
N CYS A 197 -3.04 -13.75 7.47
CA CYS A 197 -2.06 -13.71 6.40
C CYS A 197 -0.63 -13.80 6.95
N PRO A 198 0.33 -14.33 6.16
CA PRO A 198 1.75 -14.30 6.53
C PRO A 198 2.22 -12.88 6.87
N PRO A 199 3.26 -12.73 7.72
CA PRO A 199 3.80 -11.42 8.06
C PRO A 199 4.12 -10.57 6.82
N GLY A 200 3.70 -9.31 6.86
CA GLY A 200 3.85 -8.37 5.74
C GLY A 200 2.85 -8.51 4.59
N SER A 201 1.84 -9.35 4.76
CA SER A 201 0.71 -9.45 3.83
C SER A 201 -0.63 -9.23 4.55
N ALA A 202 -1.63 -8.83 3.78
CA ALA A 202 -3.02 -8.69 4.22
C ALA A 202 -3.95 -9.28 3.15
N CYS A 203 -5.17 -9.61 3.53
CA CYS A 203 -6.14 -10.17 2.59
C CYS A 203 -6.67 -9.08 1.65
N TYR A 204 -6.42 -9.23 0.36
CA TYR A 204 -6.99 -8.43 -0.73
C TYR A 204 -7.50 -9.39 -1.81
N THR A 205 -8.70 -9.13 -2.35
CA THR A 205 -9.28 -9.95 -3.44
C THR A 205 -9.20 -11.47 -3.21
N ASP A 206 -9.59 -11.91 -2.01
CA ASP A 206 -9.61 -13.30 -1.56
C ASP A 206 -8.24 -14.00 -1.48
N GLN A 207 -7.14 -13.24 -1.51
CA GLN A 207 -5.76 -13.73 -1.40
C GLN A 207 -4.93 -12.88 -0.42
N CYS A 208 -3.89 -13.47 0.17
CA CYS A 208 -2.92 -12.68 0.93
C CYS A 208 -1.94 -12.02 -0.03
N GLU A 209 -1.97 -10.69 -0.12
CA GLU A 209 -1.05 -9.91 -0.94
C GLU A 209 -0.20 -8.98 -0.05
N PRO A 210 0.97 -8.52 -0.53
CA PRO A 210 1.79 -7.58 0.21
C PRO A 210 1.00 -6.36 0.69
N ILE A 211 1.27 -5.92 1.93
CA ILE A 211 0.62 -4.72 2.47
C ILE A 211 0.93 -3.52 1.57
N THR A 212 -0.13 -2.83 1.14
CA THR A 212 -0.01 -1.63 0.32
C THR A 212 0.44 -0.43 1.15
N HIS A 213 1.37 0.34 0.60
CA HIS A 213 1.92 1.56 1.21
C HIS A 213 1.25 2.81 0.65
N ASN A 214 1.20 3.90 1.42
CA ASN A 214 0.66 5.17 0.94
C ASN A 214 1.77 5.95 0.25
N VAL A 215 1.69 6.12 -1.07
CA VAL A 215 2.62 6.91 -1.86
C VAL A 215 1.91 8.15 -2.43
N LEU A 216 2.38 9.32 -2.06
CA LEU A 216 1.98 10.59 -2.64
C LEU A 216 3.06 11.10 -3.57
N LEU A 217 2.76 11.18 -4.86
CA LEU A 217 3.60 11.88 -5.83
C LEU A 217 3.31 13.38 -5.77
N ILE A 218 4.30 14.21 -5.45
CA ILE A 218 4.24 15.65 -5.69
C ILE A 218 4.94 15.89 -7.01
N PHE A 219 4.14 16.24 -8.01
CA PHE A 219 4.58 16.46 -9.36
C PHE A 219 4.87 17.95 -9.57
N ASP A 220 6.12 18.30 -9.88
CA ASP A 220 6.52 19.65 -10.22
C ASP A 220 5.86 20.11 -11.51
N THR A 221 5.12 21.21 -11.40
CA THR A 221 4.38 21.82 -12.49
C THR A 221 4.85 23.24 -12.80
N SER A 222 6.00 23.63 -12.26
CA SER A 222 6.59 24.96 -12.43
C SER A 222 6.98 25.25 -13.88
N GLY A 223 7.31 26.51 -14.15
CA GLY A 223 7.69 26.92 -15.51
C GLY A 223 8.97 26.26 -16.03
N SER A 224 9.91 25.89 -15.15
CA SER A 224 11.17 25.23 -15.53
C SER A 224 10.95 23.84 -16.13
N MET A 225 9.91 23.14 -15.68
CA MET A 225 9.49 21.84 -16.23
C MET A 225 9.02 21.92 -17.68
N GLY A 226 8.51 23.09 -18.10
CA GLY A 226 8.13 23.38 -19.49
C GLY A 226 9.31 23.77 -20.38
N GLY A 227 10.50 23.98 -19.81
CA GLY A 227 11.70 24.29 -20.55
C GLY A 227 12.13 23.11 -21.42
N THR A 228 12.52 23.40 -22.67
CA THR A 228 13.22 22.41 -23.52
C THR A 228 14.70 22.28 -23.15
N GLY A 229 15.21 23.21 -22.32
CA GLY A 229 16.60 23.33 -21.86
C GLY A 229 17.68 23.23 -22.95
N PRO A 230 18.97 23.39 -22.61
CA PRO A 230 20.07 22.87 -23.42
C PRO A 230 20.22 21.37 -23.17
N ILE A 231 19.10 20.66 -23.04
CA ILE A 231 19.14 19.22 -22.92
C ILE A 231 19.40 18.76 -24.35
N ASP A 232 20.68 18.61 -24.68
CA ASP A 232 21.14 17.63 -25.65
C ASP A 232 20.76 16.25 -25.10
N ILE A 233 19.46 16.00 -24.81
CA ILE A 233 18.92 14.65 -24.73
C ILE A 233 19.38 14.08 -26.07
N PRO A 234 20.26 13.08 -26.11
CA PRO A 234 20.54 12.38 -27.34
C PRO A 234 19.18 11.87 -27.76
N LEU A 235 18.58 12.60 -28.72
CA LEU A 235 17.14 12.66 -28.94
C LEU A 235 16.60 11.26 -28.73
N ILE A 236 15.67 11.07 -27.76
CA ILE A 236 14.73 9.95 -27.88
C ILE A 236 14.35 10.00 -29.35
N PRO A 237 14.69 8.99 -30.18
CA PRO A 237 14.80 9.16 -31.62
C PRO A 237 13.41 9.42 -32.17
N CYS A 238 13.01 10.68 -32.09
CA CYS A 238 11.79 11.16 -32.63
C CYS A 238 12.07 11.19 -34.12
N VAL A 239 11.40 10.31 -34.84
CA VAL A 239 11.43 10.31 -36.31
C VAL A 239 10.58 11.49 -36.78
N CYS A 240 11.04 12.70 -36.47
CA CYS A 240 10.53 13.93 -37.04
C CYS A 240 11.32 14.14 -38.31
N GLY A 241 10.77 13.72 -39.45
CA GLY A 241 11.49 13.73 -40.72
C GLY A 241 12.13 15.09 -41.01
N ALA A 242 13.45 15.13 -41.28
CA ALA A 242 14.28 16.28 -41.71
C ALA A 242 14.04 17.68 -41.09
N GLY A 243 13.18 17.83 -40.09
CA GLY A 243 12.68 19.10 -39.58
C GLY A 243 12.29 18.98 -38.11
N LYS A 244 12.45 20.08 -37.38
CA LYS A 244 12.12 20.18 -35.95
C LYS A 244 10.73 19.58 -35.69
N CYS A 245 10.62 18.68 -34.72
CA CYS A 245 9.34 18.13 -34.29
C CYS A 245 8.35 19.27 -34.03
N PRO A 246 7.18 19.30 -34.69
CA PRO A 246 6.20 20.34 -34.47
C PRO A 246 5.76 20.28 -33.00
N ILE A 247 5.76 21.42 -32.32
CA ILE A 247 5.10 21.53 -31.02
C ILE A 247 3.60 21.35 -31.29
N MET A 248 2.96 20.44 -30.57
CA MET A 248 1.52 20.21 -30.71
C MET A 248 0.75 21.51 -30.48
N PRO A 249 -0.36 21.76 -31.20
CA PRO A 249 -1.19 22.92 -30.94
C PRO A 249 -1.76 22.86 -29.52
N TYR A 250 -2.08 24.03 -28.96
CA TYR A 250 -2.78 24.12 -27.69
C TYR A 250 -4.18 23.49 -27.84
N PRO A 251 -4.67 22.70 -26.87
CA PRO A 251 -4.11 22.47 -25.53
C PRO A 251 -2.93 21.51 -25.44
N ALA A 252 -2.83 20.44 -26.23
CA ALA A 252 -1.89 19.33 -25.95
C ALA A 252 -0.44 19.77 -25.68
N CYS A 253 0.11 20.72 -26.45
CA CYS A 253 1.48 21.27 -26.42
C CYS A 253 2.66 20.28 -26.34
N GLU A 254 2.41 18.98 -26.24
CA GLU A 254 3.39 17.92 -26.10
C GLU A 254 2.90 16.67 -26.84
N ASP A 255 3.83 15.89 -27.39
CA ASP A 255 3.54 14.58 -27.94
C ASP A 255 4.15 13.54 -27.00
N ILE A 256 3.32 12.69 -26.40
CA ILE A 256 3.79 11.67 -25.45
C ILE A 256 4.79 10.69 -26.07
N ASN A 257 4.74 10.48 -27.39
CA ASN A 257 5.68 9.62 -28.11
C ASN A 257 7.00 10.34 -28.41
N CYS A 258 6.96 11.67 -28.44
CA CYS A 258 8.12 12.53 -28.69
C CYS A 258 8.18 13.69 -27.68
N PRO A 259 8.42 13.39 -26.39
CA PRO A 259 8.41 14.42 -25.37
C PRO A 259 9.60 15.38 -25.56
N ARG A 260 9.32 16.69 -25.62
CA ARG A 260 10.34 17.74 -25.79
C ARG A 260 10.65 18.52 -24.53
N THR A 261 9.75 18.49 -23.57
CA THR A 261 9.91 19.16 -22.27
C THR A 261 10.22 18.13 -21.18
N ARG A 262 10.80 18.57 -20.05
CA ARG A 262 10.97 17.72 -18.86
C ARG A 262 9.62 17.18 -18.40
N LEU A 263 8.58 18.04 -18.43
CA LEU A 263 7.21 17.66 -18.13
C LEU A 263 6.69 16.55 -19.05
N GLY A 264 6.90 16.66 -20.36
CA GLY A 264 6.49 15.65 -21.33
C GLY A 264 7.16 14.31 -21.09
N LEU A 265 8.47 14.33 -20.82
CA LEU A 265 9.24 13.13 -20.52
C LEU A 265 8.74 12.46 -19.24
N ALA A 266 8.49 13.26 -18.21
CA ALA A 266 7.95 12.80 -16.95
C ALA A 266 6.56 12.17 -17.11
N LYS A 267 5.66 12.81 -17.86
CA LYS A 267 4.34 12.26 -18.20
C LYS A 267 4.48 10.90 -18.88
N LYS A 268 5.37 10.79 -19.89
CA LYS A 268 5.65 9.52 -20.59
C LYS A 268 6.08 8.43 -19.62
N VAL A 269 7.10 8.71 -18.80
CA VAL A 269 7.66 7.73 -17.87
C VAL A 269 6.65 7.34 -16.79
N LEU A 270 5.85 8.26 -16.27
CA LEU A 270 4.79 7.93 -15.32
C LEU A 270 3.69 7.09 -15.95
N ASN A 271 3.31 7.38 -17.20
CA ASN A 271 2.34 6.56 -17.92
C ASN A 271 2.85 5.11 -18.08
N GLU A 272 4.15 4.93 -18.36
CA GLU A 272 4.81 3.61 -18.39
C GLU A 272 4.87 2.98 -16.99
N LEU A 273 5.21 3.74 -15.95
CA LEU A 273 5.28 3.28 -14.56
C LEU A 273 3.94 2.72 -14.09
N PHE A 274 2.83 3.37 -14.44
CA PHE A 274 1.49 2.94 -14.07
C PHE A 274 1.13 1.58 -14.67
N GLU A 275 1.80 1.13 -15.74
CA GLU A 275 1.64 -0.22 -16.29
C GLU A 275 2.50 -1.30 -15.62
N THR A 276 3.35 -0.93 -14.68
CA THR A 276 4.20 -1.88 -13.96
C THR A 276 3.50 -2.44 -12.73
N LYS A 277 3.80 -3.70 -12.39
CA LYS A 277 3.35 -4.34 -11.14
C LYS A 277 3.84 -3.64 -9.86
N ALA A 278 4.87 -2.79 -9.97
CA ALA A 278 5.34 -2.01 -8.83
C ALA A 278 4.28 -1.01 -8.35
N PHE A 279 3.42 -0.54 -9.26
CA PHE A 279 2.34 0.37 -8.94
C PHE A 279 1.17 -0.32 -8.22
N ASP A 280 0.91 -1.60 -8.55
CA ASP A 280 -0.16 -2.38 -7.91
C ASP A 280 0.09 -2.59 -6.40
N ALA A 281 1.34 -2.43 -5.94
CA ALA A 281 1.74 -2.61 -4.55
C ALA A 281 1.55 -1.36 -3.67
N VAL A 282 1.00 -0.26 -4.19
CA VAL A 282 0.86 1.00 -3.45
C VAL A 282 -0.54 1.59 -3.58
N HIS A 283 -1.02 2.22 -2.52
CA HIS A 283 -2.04 3.25 -2.66
C HIS A 283 -1.35 4.49 -3.20
N PHE A 284 -1.93 5.08 -4.23
CA PHE A 284 -1.34 6.23 -4.91
C PHE A 284 -2.25 7.44 -4.82
N ALA A 285 -1.63 8.59 -4.59
CA ALA A 285 -2.22 9.90 -4.81
C ALA A 285 -1.22 10.78 -5.58
N MET A 286 -1.74 11.80 -6.25
CA MET A 286 -0.92 12.76 -6.98
C MET A 286 -1.31 14.19 -6.61
N HIS A 287 -0.32 14.92 -6.12
CA HIS A 287 -0.34 16.37 -6.00
C HIS A 287 0.37 17.01 -7.18
N ARG A 288 -0.07 18.22 -7.51
CA ARG A 288 0.67 19.21 -8.28
C ARG A 288 1.00 20.38 -7.36
N PHE A 289 1.88 21.28 -7.80
CA PHE A 289 2.02 22.55 -7.11
C PHE A 289 0.71 23.35 -7.13
N PRO A 290 0.49 24.25 -6.15
CA PRO A 290 -0.73 25.05 -6.07
C PRO A 290 -1.00 25.78 -7.38
N GLN A 291 -2.20 25.56 -7.90
CA GLN A 291 -2.65 26.17 -9.13
C GLN A 291 -4.01 26.80 -8.92
N ILE A 292 -4.02 28.12 -8.79
CA ILE A 292 -5.25 28.89 -8.75
C ILE A 292 -5.72 29.11 -10.19
N LEU A 293 -6.98 28.77 -10.46
CA LEU A 293 -7.61 29.04 -11.75
C LEU A 293 -7.69 30.55 -11.98
N LYS A 294 -6.81 31.08 -12.82
CA LYS A 294 -6.81 32.49 -13.20
C LYS A 294 -6.54 32.63 -14.69
N ALA A 295 -7.54 33.16 -15.41
CA ALA A 295 -7.47 33.38 -16.85
C ALA A 295 -6.27 34.27 -17.22
N LYS A 296 -5.32 33.72 -17.99
CA LYS A 296 -4.18 34.46 -18.56
C LYS A 296 -4.57 35.21 -19.82
N SER A 297 -3.81 36.23 -20.22
CA SER A 297 -4.05 37.01 -21.43
C SER A 297 -3.86 36.25 -22.75
N ALA A 298 -3.08 35.16 -22.76
CA ALA A 298 -2.88 34.29 -23.93
C ALA A 298 -2.49 32.88 -23.47
N ASN A 299 -2.96 31.85 -24.17
CA ASN A 299 -2.50 30.48 -24.02
C ASN A 299 -1.68 30.12 -25.26
N SER A 300 -0.46 29.64 -25.09
CA SER A 300 0.40 29.25 -26.21
C SER A 300 1.31 28.09 -25.80
N CYS A 301 1.60 27.22 -26.76
CA CYS A 301 2.64 26.20 -26.61
C CYS A 301 4.03 26.73 -27.02
N THR A 302 4.11 27.94 -27.56
CA THR A 302 5.27 28.47 -28.28
C THR A 302 6.21 29.32 -27.42
N ASP A 303 5.75 29.79 -26.27
CA ASP A 303 6.64 30.47 -25.33
C ASP A 303 7.51 29.40 -24.64
N LEU A 304 8.84 29.59 -24.66
CA LEU A 304 9.84 28.67 -24.08
C LEU A 304 9.67 28.38 -22.57
N PHE A 305 8.69 29.02 -21.93
CA PHE A 305 8.26 28.81 -20.55
C PHE A 305 6.79 28.38 -20.47
N GLY A 306 6.29 27.72 -21.52
CA GLY A 306 5.02 27.00 -21.63
C GLY A 306 3.91 27.60 -20.79
N ILE A 307 3.18 28.58 -21.35
CA ILE A 307 2.10 29.23 -20.61
C ILE A 307 0.88 28.29 -20.60
N GLY A 308 0.86 27.36 -19.64
CA GLY A 308 -0.31 26.53 -19.33
C GLY A 308 -1.52 27.37 -18.89
N HIS A 309 -2.67 26.72 -18.75
CA HIS A 309 -3.93 27.36 -18.35
C HIS A 309 -3.82 28.10 -17.00
N TYR A 310 -3.01 27.57 -16.07
CA TYR A 310 -2.89 28.08 -14.71
C TYR A 310 -1.82 29.16 -14.58
N GLN A 311 -2.18 30.27 -13.91
CA GLN A 311 -1.27 31.40 -13.65
C GLN A 311 -0.66 31.28 -12.27
N ALA A 312 0.66 31.41 -12.19
CA ALA A 312 1.37 31.41 -10.91
C ALA A 312 1.86 32.78 -10.44
N THR A 313 1.51 33.90 -11.10
CA THR A 313 1.77 35.21 -10.46
C THR A 313 0.85 35.34 -9.24
N GLY A 314 1.42 35.02 -8.08
CA GLY A 314 0.76 34.84 -6.78
C GLY A 314 0.47 33.38 -6.38
N GLY A 315 0.83 32.39 -7.21
CA GLY A 315 0.40 30.98 -7.13
C GLY A 315 1.34 30.03 -6.36
N ASP A 316 2.14 30.54 -5.43
CA ASP A 316 2.91 29.68 -4.53
C ASP A 316 2.03 29.05 -3.42
N PHE A 317 0.74 29.38 -3.43
CA PHE A 317 -0.21 29.07 -2.36
C PHE A 317 -1.60 28.72 -2.91
N MET A 318 -2.37 27.98 -2.11
CA MET A 318 -3.79 27.74 -2.35
C MET A 318 -4.63 28.99 -2.09
N THR A 319 -5.80 29.10 -2.71
CA THR A 319 -6.78 30.14 -2.43
C THR A 319 -7.10 30.17 -0.94
N GLY A 320 -7.00 31.36 -0.34
CA GLY A 320 -7.30 31.56 1.08
C GLY A 320 -6.20 31.08 2.04
N ASP A 321 -5.05 30.62 1.55
CA ASP A 321 -3.89 30.34 2.42
C ASP A 321 -3.47 31.63 3.14
N ASP A 322 -3.56 31.59 4.46
CA ASP A 322 -3.28 32.69 5.38
C ASP A 322 -1.90 32.57 6.05
N GLY A 323 -1.09 31.59 5.66
CA GLY A 323 0.20 31.29 6.26
C GLY A 323 0.11 30.50 7.57
N ALA A 324 -1.06 30.01 7.98
CA ALA A 324 -1.19 29.22 9.20
C ALA A 324 -0.35 27.93 9.14
N HIS A 325 0.36 27.62 10.22
CA HIS A 325 1.15 26.39 10.34
C HIS A 325 0.28 25.15 10.60
N VAL A 326 -0.98 25.34 11.00
CA VAL A 326 -1.98 24.29 11.20
C VAL A 326 -3.33 24.82 10.72
N PRO A 327 -3.78 24.45 9.50
CA PRO A 327 -5.06 24.88 8.99
C PRO A 327 -6.19 24.25 9.83
N ALA A 328 -7.21 25.04 10.14
CA ALA A 328 -8.39 24.55 10.85
C ALA A 328 -9.21 23.58 9.98
N ASP A 329 -10.05 22.76 10.60
CA ASP A 329 -11.02 21.93 9.88
C ASP A 329 -12.12 22.80 9.27
N GLY A 330 -12.53 22.46 8.04
CA GLY A 330 -13.43 23.23 7.21
C GLY A 330 -12.85 24.54 6.65
N SER A 331 -11.54 24.80 6.82
CA SER A 331 -10.88 26.05 6.39
C SER A 331 -10.48 26.04 4.91
N TYR A 332 -9.62 26.99 4.51
CA TYR A 332 -9.15 27.16 3.14
C TYR A 332 -8.58 25.87 2.54
N PHE A 333 -7.87 25.07 3.35
CA PHE A 333 -7.22 23.86 2.87
C PHE A 333 -8.24 22.84 2.38
N ASP A 334 -9.31 22.62 3.17
CA ASP A 334 -10.33 21.62 2.86
C ASP A 334 -11.21 22.09 1.69
N GLN A 335 -11.49 23.39 1.60
CA GLN A 335 -12.32 23.98 0.55
C GLN A 335 -11.61 24.03 -0.81
N ASN A 336 -10.29 24.22 -0.81
CA ASN A 336 -9.50 24.45 -2.02
C ASN A 336 -8.55 23.30 -2.35
N LEU A 337 -8.73 22.12 -1.76
CA LEU A 337 -7.86 20.95 -1.97
C LEU A 337 -7.66 20.59 -3.46
N HIS A 338 -8.67 20.84 -4.30
CA HIS A 338 -8.64 20.64 -5.76
C HIS A 338 -7.58 21.48 -6.50
N GLU A 339 -7.03 22.52 -5.88
CA GLU A 339 -5.96 23.35 -6.46
C GLU A 339 -4.60 22.65 -6.43
N ILE A 340 -4.41 21.67 -5.55
CA ILE A 340 -3.19 20.86 -5.41
C ILE A 340 -3.42 19.38 -5.71
N LEU A 341 -4.58 18.82 -5.37
CA LEU A 341 -4.85 17.39 -5.46
C LEU A 341 -5.38 17.04 -6.84
N SER A 342 -4.57 16.31 -7.59
CA SER A 342 -4.87 15.86 -8.95
C SER A 342 -5.56 14.50 -8.93
N VAL A 343 -5.02 13.58 -8.14
CA VAL A 343 -5.55 12.22 -7.94
C VAL A 343 -5.62 11.96 -6.44
N PRO A 344 -6.82 11.77 -5.85
CA PRO A 344 -6.94 11.39 -4.46
C PRO A 344 -6.49 9.94 -4.23
N TYR A 345 -6.13 9.61 -2.99
CA TYR A 345 -6.07 8.21 -2.59
C TYR A 345 -7.44 7.53 -2.78
N PRO A 346 -7.46 6.21 -3.05
CA PRO A 346 -8.71 5.49 -3.16
C PRO A 346 -9.45 5.56 -1.83
N SER A 347 -10.73 5.92 -1.87
CA SER A 347 -11.62 5.84 -0.72
C SER A 347 -12.11 4.41 -0.48
N LYS A 348 -12.01 3.56 -1.51
CA LYS A 348 -12.43 2.15 -1.53
C LYS A 348 -11.44 1.30 -2.31
N ALA A 349 -11.28 0.03 -1.93
CA ALA A 349 -10.39 -0.91 -2.62
C ALA A 349 -10.75 -1.11 -4.11
N ALA A 350 -12.02 -0.92 -4.49
CA ALA A 350 -12.49 -1.07 -5.87
C ALA A 350 -12.28 0.17 -6.76
N GLU A 351 -11.79 1.29 -6.22
CA GLU A 351 -11.57 2.51 -7.01
C GLU A 351 -10.29 2.40 -7.85
N ASP A 352 -10.45 2.56 -9.16
CA ASP A 352 -9.34 2.55 -10.12
C ASP A 352 -8.63 3.91 -10.16
N THR A 353 -7.82 4.19 -9.13
CA THR A 353 -6.97 5.39 -9.10
C THR A 353 -5.87 5.35 -10.15
N LYS A 354 -5.51 4.16 -10.67
CA LYS A 354 -4.58 4.00 -11.79
C LYS A 354 -5.13 4.65 -13.06
N ALA A 355 -6.39 4.36 -13.43
CA ALA A 355 -7.03 4.99 -14.59
C ALA A 355 -7.11 6.52 -14.44
N LEU A 356 -7.43 7.01 -13.23
CA LEU A 356 -7.43 8.45 -12.96
C LEU A 356 -6.03 9.05 -13.12
N ALA A 357 -5.01 8.42 -12.55
CA ALA A 357 -3.63 8.90 -12.66
C ALA A 357 -3.13 8.92 -14.11
N LYS A 358 -3.47 7.89 -14.90
CA LYS A 358 -3.14 7.84 -16.32
C LYS A 358 -3.74 9.01 -17.11
N ALA A 359 -4.98 9.40 -16.83
CA ALA A 359 -5.65 10.50 -17.53
C ALA A 359 -4.98 11.88 -17.33
N TRP A 360 -4.07 12.02 -16.37
CA TRP A 360 -3.28 13.24 -16.15
C TRP A 360 -1.93 13.24 -16.88
N VAL A 361 -1.45 12.06 -17.31
CA VAL A 361 -0.10 11.87 -17.87
C VAL A 361 -0.11 11.23 -19.25
N ASP A 362 -1.28 10.97 -19.84
CA ASP A 362 -1.43 10.39 -21.18
C ASP A 362 -1.05 11.35 -22.32
N GLY A 363 -0.96 12.65 -22.02
CA GLY A 363 -0.62 13.69 -23.00
C GLY A 363 -1.80 14.09 -23.90
N ASP A 364 -2.99 13.52 -23.69
CA ASP A 364 -4.22 14.03 -24.29
C ASP A 364 -4.68 15.20 -23.43
N GLU A 365 -5.03 16.34 -24.03
CA GLU A 365 -5.58 17.48 -23.31
C GLU A 365 -6.70 18.05 -24.17
N GLN A 366 -7.86 18.30 -23.57
CA GLN A 366 -9.09 18.58 -24.30
C GLN A 366 -9.91 19.66 -23.60
N PHE A 367 -10.65 20.42 -24.41
CA PHE A 367 -11.60 21.41 -23.94
C PHE A 367 -13.03 21.01 -24.28
N THR A 368 -13.96 21.43 -23.42
CA THR A 368 -15.39 21.53 -23.77
C THR A 368 -15.82 22.99 -23.68
N THR A 369 -16.48 23.46 -24.73
CA THR A 369 -17.03 24.81 -24.76
C THR A 369 -18.24 24.93 -23.83
N ILE A 370 -18.38 26.10 -23.22
CA ILE A 370 -19.43 26.48 -22.27
C ILE A 370 -20.49 27.35 -22.99
N GLY A 371 -20.23 27.72 -24.25
CA GLY A 371 -21.16 28.47 -25.12
C GLY A 371 -21.18 29.99 -24.88
N THR A 372 -20.37 30.52 -23.97
CA THR A 372 -20.22 31.97 -23.78
C THR A 372 -19.22 32.53 -24.80
N PRO A 373 -19.60 33.43 -25.72
CA PRO A 373 -18.65 34.01 -26.66
C PRO A 373 -17.58 34.83 -25.95
N CYS A 374 -16.38 34.84 -26.51
CA CYS A 374 -15.26 35.60 -25.97
C CYS A 374 -14.29 36.03 -27.07
N GLN A 375 -13.55 37.10 -26.81
CA GLN A 375 -12.43 37.57 -27.64
C GLN A 375 -11.12 37.52 -26.88
N LYS A 376 -11.19 37.40 -25.55
CA LYS A 376 -10.04 37.31 -24.66
C LYS A 376 -10.34 36.33 -23.54
N ASN A 377 -9.34 35.57 -23.12
CA ASN A 377 -9.41 34.68 -21.96
C ASN A 377 -9.96 35.36 -20.69
N ILE A 378 -9.68 36.65 -20.47
CA ILE A 378 -10.14 37.38 -19.27
C ILE A 378 -11.67 37.47 -19.17
N GLU A 379 -12.40 37.25 -20.28
CA GLU A 379 -13.86 37.26 -20.34
C GLU A 379 -14.46 35.93 -19.86
N CYS A 380 -13.66 34.87 -19.73
CA CYS A 380 -14.13 33.51 -19.46
C CYS A 380 -13.92 33.03 -18.03
N LYS A 381 -13.55 33.90 -17.08
CA LYS A 381 -13.14 33.51 -15.72
C LYS A 381 -14.17 32.56 -15.04
N PRO A 382 -13.73 31.44 -14.45
CA PRO A 382 -12.33 30.97 -14.29
C PRO A 382 -11.72 30.22 -15.50
N ASN A 383 -12.50 30.03 -16.56
CA ASN A 383 -12.19 29.23 -17.74
C ASN A 383 -11.30 29.95 -18.78
N VAL A 384 -10.98 29.30 -19.90
CA VAL A 384 -10.26 29.89 -21.05
C VAL A 384 -11.20 30.33 -22.14
N CYS A 385 -10.73 31.23 -23.01
CA CYS A 385 -11.35 31.48 -24.29
C CYS A 385 -10.67 30.59 -25.34
N ALA A 386 -11.39 29.60 -25.87
CA ALA A 386 -10.93 28.80 -27.00
C ALA A 386 -11.05 29.63 -28.28
N LEU A 387 -10.05 30.48 -28.53
CA LEU A 387 -10.01 31.39 -29.68
C LEU A 387 -9.79 30.63 -30.98
N ASP A 388 -10.62 30.92 -31.98
CA ASP A 388 -10.29 30.64 -33.36
C ASP A 388 -9.19 31.62 -33.81
N THR A 389 -8.01 31.06 -34.09
CA THR A 389 -6.82 31.82 -34.51
C THR A 389 -7.03 32.64 -35.79
N GLN A 390 -8.02 32.30 -36.62
CA GLN A 390 -8.30 33.02 -37.87
C GLN A 390 -9.21 34.23 -37.64
N THR A 391 -10.21 34.11 -36.76
CA THR A 391 -11.24 35.13 -36.57
C THR A 391 -11.00 35.99 -35.33
N GLY A 392 -10.21 35.52 -34.37
CA GLY A 392 -10.02 36.17 -33.07
C GLY A 392 -11.26 36.12 -32.17
N ASN A 393 -12.32 35.41 -32.59
CA ASN A 393 -13.48 35.11 -31.76
C ASN A 393 -13.36 33.67 -31.24
N GLY A 394 -13.91 33.42 -30.07
CA GLY A 394 -13.92 32.10 -29.47
C GLY A 394 -15.13 31.90 -28.58
N GLU A 395 -15.14 30.74 -27.92
CA GLU A 395 -16.07 30.44 -26.84
C GLU A 395 -15.29 30.12 -25.58
N CYS A 396 -15.86 30.50 -24.44
CA CYS A 396 -15.34 30.09 -23.16
C CYS A 396 -15.39 28.57 -23.08
N ALA A 397 -14.28 27.96 -22.69
CA ALA A 397 -14.12 26.52 -22.64
C ALA A 397 -13.39 26.13 -21.36
N THR A 398 -13.77 24.99 -20.81
CA THR A 398 -13.11 24.39 -19.64
C THR A 398 -12.40 23.12 -20.06
N HIS A 399 -11.27 22.84 -19.40
CA HIS A 399 -10.54 21.61 -19.61
C HIS A 399 -11.42 20.42 -19.19
N THR A 400 -11.64 19.47 -20.09
CA THR A 400 -12.39 18.24 -19.77
C THR A 400 -11.56 17.23 -19.03
N ASN A 401 -10.25 17.31 -19.22
CA ASN A 401 -9.29 16.50 -18.52
C ASN A 401 -8.23 17.40 -17.91
N PRO A 402 -7.53 16.93 -16.89
CA PRO A 402 -6.87 17.88 -16.03
C PRO A 402 -5.45 18.20 -16.50
N GLU A 403 -5.09 19.49 -16.43
CA GLU A 403 -3.86 20.04 -16.98
C GLU A 403 -2.78 20.18 -15.88
N LEU A 404 -1.56 19.72 -16.16
CA LEU A 404 -0.44 19.83 -15.22
C LEU A 404 0.33 21.15 -15.37
N ARG A 405 0.38 21.84 -16.51
CA ARG A 405 1.30 22.99 -16.67
C ARG A 405 0.88 24.21 -15.84
N SER A 406 1.83 24.72 -15.05
CA SER A 406 1.78 26.05 -14.45
C SER A 406 2.86 26.96 -15.01
N THR A 407 2.81 28.21 -14.60
CA THR A 407 3.94 29.15 -14.72
C THR A 407 4.57 29.32 -13.33
N GLY A 408 5.58 30.18 -13.17
CA GLY A 408 6.06 30.60 -11.85
C GLY A 408 7.02 29.64 -11.15
N ASN A 409 7.26 29.95 -9.87
CA ASN A 409 8.28 29.33 -9.04
C ASN A 409 7.91 27.89 -8.64
N THR A 410 8.83 27.23 -7.94
CA THR A 410 8.71 25.86 -7.43
C THR A 410 8.40 25.89 -5.92
N PRO A 411 7.12 26.02 -5.48
CA PRO A 411 6.78 26.19 -4.06
C PRO A 411 6.92 24.89 -3.25
N LEU A 412 8.13 24.31 -3.21
CA LEU A 412 8.42 23.00 -2.62
C LEU A 412 8.01 22.93 -1.15
N GLY A 413 8.36 23.94 -0.36
CA GLY A 413 8.06 23.91 1.07
C GLY A 413 6.56 24.02 1.36
N LYS A 414 5.81 24.83 0.60
CA LYS A 414 4.35 24.85 0.70
C LYS A 414 3.72 23.56 0.20
N SER A 415 4.24 22.97 -0.88
CA SER A 415 3.76 21.69 -1.41
C SER A 415 3.97 20.53 -0.42
N LEU A 416 5.13 20.48 0.24
CA LEU A 416 5.40 19.52 1.31
C LEU A 416 4.52 19.76 2.54
N PHE A 417 4.31 21.03 2.92
CA PHE A 417 3.37 21.39 3.97
C PHE A 417 1.96 20.86 3.66
N TYR A 418 1.45 21.12 2.46
CA TYR A 418 0.13 20.65 2.03
C TYR A 418 0.04 19.13 1.93
N ALA A 419 1.11 18.45 1.51
CA ALA A 419 1.19 16.99 1.56
C ALA A 419 0.99 16.48 2.99
N GLY A 420 1.70 17.07 3.98
CA GLY A 420 1.49 16.74 5.38
C GLY A 420 0.05 16.95 5.84
N GLU A 421 -0.55 18.10 5.52
CA GLU A 421 -1.93 18.39 5.90
C GLU A 421 -2.94 17.46 5.20
N TYR A 422 -2.68 17.06 3.96
CA TYR A 422 -3.50 16.06 3.25
C TYR A 422 -3.45 14.70 3.96
N PHE A 423 -2.26 14.22 4.32
CA PHE A 423 -2.10 12.97 5.05
C PHE A 423 -2.84 13.02 6.40
N ARG A 424 -2.65 14.07 7.19
CA ARG A 424 -3.26 14.22 8.51
C ARG A 424 -4.79 14.29 8.46
N LYS A 425 -5.36 14.93 7.45
CA LYS A 425 -6.81 15.18 7.39
C LYS A 425 -7.58 14.09 6.65
N PHE A 426 -6.98 13.49 5.62
CA PHE A 426 -7.70 12.64 4.66
C PHE A 426 -7.14 11.22 4.49
N VAL A 427 -5.89 10.96 4.89
CA VAL A 427 -5.25 9.64 4.64
C VAL A 427 -5.13 8.84 5.94
N VAL A 428 -4.49 9.43 6.94
CA VAL A 428 -4.30 8.83 8.27
C VAL A 428 -5.38 9.36 9.20
N VAL A 429 -6.54 8.71 9.15
CA VAL A 429 -7.79 9.19 9.75
C VAL A 429 -8.15 8.49 11.06
N ASP A 430 -7.18 7.84 11.73
CA ASP A 430 -7.39 7.21 13.03
C ASP A 430 -8.01 8.20 14.02
N GLY A 431 -9.07 7.76 14.71
CA GLY A 431 -9.82 8.57 15.67
C GLY A 431 -10.95 9.43 15.08
N LYS A 432 -11.10 9.45 13.75
CA LYS A 432 -12.28 10.06 13.09
C LYS A 432 -13.55 9.30 13.47
N ASP A 433 -14.65 10.00 13.72
CA ASP A 433 -15.96 9.38 13.96
C ASP A 433 -16.47 8.63 12.72
N CYS A 434 -17.08 7.47 12.94
CA CYS A 434 -17.66 6.63 11.89
C CYS A 434 -18.86 5.82 12.38
N GLU A 435 -19.77 5.48 11.48
CA GLU A 435 -20.80 4.46 11.69
C GLU A 435 -20.47 3.17 10.95
N THR A 436 -19.82 3.31 9.79
CA THR A 436 -19.42 2.28 8.82
C THR A 436 -17.96 2.51 8.40
N ALA A 437 -17.34 1.51 7.76
CA ALA A 437 -15.97 1.65 7.26
C ALA A 437 -15.86 2.74 6.18
N GLU A 438 -16.92 2.92 5.38
CA GLU A 438 -16.99 3.95 4.33
C GLU A 438 -16.91 5.37 4.88
N ASP A 439 -17.42 5.62 6.10
CA ASP A 439 -17.36 6.94 6.74
C ASP A 439 -15.92 7.38 7.02
N CYS A 440 -14.98 6.44 7.12
CA CYS A 440 -13.57 6.74 7.30
C CYS A 440 -13.00 7.47 6.08
N GLY A 441 -13.44 7.12 4.87
CA GLY A 441 -13.03 7.78 3.63
C GLY A 441 -11.56 7.55 3.26
N SER A 442 -10.96 6.47 3.76
CA SER A 442 -9.60 6.03 3.46
C SER A 442 -9.62 4.50 3.35
N VAL A 443 -9.00 3.95 2.31
CA VAL A 443 -9.00 2.51 2.04
C VAL A 443 -8.36 1.70 3.19
N ASN A 444 -8.91 0.52 3.46
CA ASN A 444 -8.51 -0.42 4.52
C ASN A 444 -8.72 0.06 5.97
N TYR A 445 -9.30 1.24 6.18
CA TYR A 445 -9.76 1.64 7.50
C TYR A 445 -11.02 0.88 7.88
N LEU A 446 -11.10 0.52 9.17
CA LEU A 446 -12.28 -0.11 9.75
C LEU A 446 -12.94 0.86 10.73
N CYS A 447 -14.26 0.76 10.85
CA CYS A 447 -14.98 1.42 11.94
C CYS A 447 -14.99 0.52 13.17
N GLY A 448 -14.26 0.93 14.21
CA GLY A 448 -14.15 0.16 15.45
C GLY A 448 -15.44 0.17 16.28
N PRO A 449 -15.54 -0.70 17.29
CA PRO A 449 -16.70 -0.79 18.18
C PRO A 449 -16.97 0.52 18.95
N ASN A 450 -15.96 1.37 19.13
CA ASN A 450 -16.06 2.70 19.73
C ASN A 450 -16.53 3.79 18.75
N LYS A 451 -16.99 3.42 17.53
CA LYS A 451 -17.40 4.35 16.48
C LYS A 451 -16.28 5.29 16.02
N LYS A 452 -15.04 4.80 16.09
CA LYS A 452 -13.85 5.49 15.60
C LYS A 452 -13.15 4.69 14.51
N CYS A 453 -12.69 5.40 13.49
CA CYS A 453 -11.83 4.84 12.45
C CYS A 453 -10.49 4.40 13.03
N PHE A 454 -10.00 3.24 12.59
CA PHE A 454 -8.65 2.78 12.85
C PHE A 454 -8.09 2.01 11.65
N ASP A 455 -6.78 2.07 11.44
CA ASP A 455 -6.08 1.27 10.43
C ASP A 455 -5.39 0.06 11.09
N PRO A 456 -5.87 -1.18 10.87
CA PRO A 456 -5.22 -2.38 11.41
C PRO A 456 -3.76 -2.53 10.94
N LEU A 457 -3.40 -1.91 9.82
CA LEU A 457 -2.08 -1.99 9.20
C LEU A 457 -1.22 -0.77 9.51
N ARG A 458 -1.64 0.12 10.42
CA ARG A 458 -0.97 1.40 10.68
C ARG A 458 0.53 1.27 10.93
N LYS A 459 0.95 0.30 11.74
CA LYS A 459 2.37 0.07 12.09
C LYS A 459 3.18 -0.51 10.92
N CYS A 460 2.50 -1.12 9.97
CA CYS A 460 3.07 -1.78 8.80
C CYS A 460 3.18 -0.85 7.60
N ARG A 461 2.24 0.10 7.50
CA ARG A 461 2.11 0.97 6.36
C ARG A 461 3.10 2.12 6.45
N ARG A 462 3.88 2.31 5.40
CA ARG A 462 4.71 3.50 5.23
C ARG A 462 3.92 4.58 4.52
N ASN A 463 4.16 5.82 4.93
CA ASN A 463 3.73 7.02 4.23
C ASN A 463 4.94 7.59 3.51
N VAL A 464 4.86 7.65 2.19
CA VAL A 464 5.96 8.06 1.33
C VAL A 464 5.50 9.25 0.50
N VAL A 465 6.35 10.27 0.45
CA VAL A 465 6.25 11.35 -0.53
C VAL A 465 7.35 11.13 -1.55
N LEU A 466 6.95 11.11 -2.80
CA LEU A 466 7.84 11.13 -3.93
C LEU A 466 7.78 12.53 -4.52
N LEU A 467 8.79 13.32 -4.22
CA LEU A 467 8.92 14.67 -4.77
C LEU A 467 9.68 14.59 -6.09
N PHE A 468 9.00 14.93 -7.17
CA PHE A 468 9.59 14.98 -8.50
C PHE A 468 9.73 16.44 -8.92
N THR A 469 10.94 16.92 -9.13
CA THR A 469 11.22 18.35 -9.37
C THR A 469 12.49 18.59 -10.18
N ASP A 470 12.58 19.73 -10.86
CA ASP A 470 13.81 20.21 -11.52
C ASP A 470 14.37 21.51 -10.90
N GLY A 471 13.75 21.99 -9.83
CA GLY A 471 14.04 23.30 -9.26
C GLY A 471 14.22 23.27 -7.74
N VAL A 472 14.79 24.35 -7.21
CA VAL A 472 14.88 24.63 -5.76
C VAL A 472 13.97 25.80 -5.37
N GLU A 473 13.36 26.46 -6.35
CA GLU A 473 12.89 27.84 -6.26
C GLU A 473 11.69 28.02 -5.33
N THR A 474 11.96 28.17 -4.04
CA THR A 474 10.98 28.55 -3.02
C THR A 474 11.16 30.02 -2.62
N PRO A 475 10.08 30.77 -2.34
CA PRO A 475 10.19 32.09 -1.71
C PRO A 475 10.69 32.01 -0.25
N ALA A 476 10.64 30.84 0.38
CA ALA A 476 11.04 30.59 1.76
C ALA A 476 12.48 30.05 1.84
N THR A 477 13.46 30.81 1.36
CA THR A 477 14.88 30.40 1.31
C THR A 477 15.53 30.30 2.69
N GLU A 478 15.07 31.08 3.66
CA GLU A 478 15.64 31.11 5.00
C GLU A 478 15.34 29.81 5.77
N PRO A 479 16.34 29.14 6.39
CA PRO A 479 16.11 27.93 7.20
C PRO A 479 15.19 28.13 8.42
N THR A 480 14.97 29.38 8.81
CA THR A 480 14.05 29.77 9.90
C THR A 480 12.63 30.06 9.43
N ASN A 481 12.37 30.06 8.13
CA ASN A 481 11.02 30.18 7.62
C ASN A 481 10.32 28.83 7.71
N PHE A 482 9.13 28.78 8.33
CA PHE A 482 8.35 27.55 8.48
C PHE A 482 8.16 26.83 7.14
N PHE A 483 7.91 27.57 6.05
CA PHE A 483 7.69 27.00 4.72
C PHE A 483 8.98 26.75 3.93
N ASN A 484 10.14 26.70 4.58
CA ASN A 484 11.37 26.22 3.95
C ASN A 484 11.26 24.71 3.62
N PRO A 485 11.64 24.25 2.43
CA PRO A 485 11.46 22.86 2.01
C PRO A 485 12.27 21.87 2.83
N LYS A 486 13.51 22.20 3.21
CA LYS A 486 14.34 21.36 4.09
C LYS A 486 13.70 21.23 5.47
N LEU A 487 13.15 22.33 5.98
CA LEU A 487 12.44 22.35 7.25
C LEU A 487 11.16 21.51 7.21
N GLN A 488 10.33 21.65 6.16
CA GLN A 488 9.11 20.84 6.02
C GLN A 488 9.44 19.36 5.83
N ALA A 489 10.50 19.03 5.08
CA ALA A 489 10.94 17.65 4.96
C ALA A 489 11.33 17.06 6.33
N LYS A 490 12.11 17.81 7.12
CA LYS A 490 12.46 17.45 8.50
C LYS A 490 11.22 17.30 9.39
N ARG A 491 10.24 18.22 9.31
CA ARG A 491 8.98 18.18 10.07
C ARG A 491 8.23 16.86 9.86
N LEU A 492 8.13 16.43 8.60
CA LEU A 492 7.37 15.23 8.22
C LEU A 492 8.08 13.93 8.60
N HIS A 493 9.42 13.92 8.63
CA HIS A 493 10.18 12.70 8.90
C HIS A 493 10.69 12.56 10.33
N TYR A 494 11.30 13.60 10.92
CA TYR A 494 11.93 13.55 12.25
C TYR A 494 11.15 14.35 13.31
N GLY A 495 10.37 15.34 12.88
CA GLY A 495 9.85 16.40 13.74
C GLY A 495 10.79 17.60 13.87
N LEU A 496 10.27 18.71 14.36
CA LEU A 496 11.01 19.97 14.52
C LEU A 496 11.50 20.17 15.97
N GLY A 497 10.56 20.23 16.91
CA GLY A 497 10.82 20.44 18.33
C GLY A 497 10.40 19.26 19.21
N CYS A 498 11.01 19.16 20.38
CA CYS A 498 10.80 18.08 21.36
C CYS A 498 11.11 18.52 22.78
N ALA A 499 10.53 17.81 23.76
CA ALA A 499 10.99 17.80 25.15
C ALA A 499 11.78 16.52 25.45
N PHE A 500 11.40 15.39 24.85
CA PHE A 500 12.00 14.07 25.04
C PHE A 500 12.25 13.38 23.70
N ASP A 501 13.10 12.34 23.69
CA ASP A 501 13.34 11.52 22.49
C ASP A 501 12.06 10.94 21.88
N SER A 502 11.06 10.62 22.71
CA SER A 502 9.77 10.08 22.28
C SER A 502 8.91 11.07 21.49
N ASP A 503 9.19 12.37 21.57
CA ASP A 503 8.50 13.38 20.77
C ASP A 503 9.02 13.40 19.32
N CYS A 504 10.21 12.85 19.10
CA CYS A 504 10.85 12.76 17.80
C CYS A 504 10.48 11.46 17.07
N LEU A 505 10.60 11.49 15.75
CA LEU A 505 10.18 10.40 14.87
C LEU A 505 11.38 9.68 14.27
N ASN A 506 11.16 8.44 13.81
CA ASN A 506 12.13 7.65 13.05
C ASN A 506 13.53 7.57 13.70
N GLY A 507 13.55 7.43 15.03
CA GLY A 507 14.77 7.28 15.83
C GLY A 507 15.57 8.57 16.05
N ALA A 508 15.08 9.72 15.62
CA ALA A 508 15.67 11.00 15.98
C ALA A 508 15.70 11.20 17.51
N LYS A 509 16.67 12.00 17.96
CA LYS A 509 16.94 12.27 19.37
C LYS A 509 16.66 13.72 19.70
N CYS A 510 16.14 13.96 20.89
CA CYS A 510 15.87 15.30 21.36
C CYS A 510 17.15 15.93 21.88
N LYS A 511 17.65 16.96 21.19
CA LYS A 511 18.85 17.70 21.59
C LYS A 511 18.54 19.18 21.63
N THR A 512 18.71 19.77 22.81
CA THR A 512 18.43 21.19 23.07
C THR A 512 17.06 21.64 22.57
N GLY A 513 16.03 20.79 22.75
CA GLY A 513 14.65 21.08 22.33
C GLY A 513 14.34 20.83 20.85
N ILE A 514 15.30 20.32 20.06
CA ILE A 514 15.18 20.08 18.63
C ILE A 514 15.27 18.59 18.34
N CYS A 515 14.41 18.08 17.47
CA CYS A 515 14.56 16.73 16.95
C CYS A 515 15.72 16.67 15.97
N GLN A 516 16.74 15.90 16.31
CA GLN A 516 17.93 15.68 15.49
C GLN A 516 17.97 14.23 15.01
N GLY A 517 17.87 14.04 13.69
CA GLY A 517 18.05 12.74 13.05
C GLY A 517 19.46 12.17 13.24
N TYR A 518 19.66 10.92 12.83
CA TYR A 518 20.97 10.29 12.87
C TYR A 518 21.98 11.03 12.00
N SER A 519 23.25 11.01 12.43
CA SER A 519 24.37 11.55 11.67
C SER A 519 24.44 10.88 10.31
N MET A 520 24.14 11.62 9.25
CA MET A 520 24.44 11.20 7.88
C MET A 520 25.97 11.06 7.80
N PRO A 521 26.52 9.84 7.62
CA PRO A 521 27.96 9.61 7.81
C PRO A 521 28.86 10.32 6.79
N ASN A 522 28.30 10.87 5.69
CA ASN A 522 29.10 11.29 4.53
C ASN A 522 29.07 12.79 4.20
N THR A 523 28.30 13.64 4.88
CA THR A 523 28.22 15.07 4.50
C THR A 523 29.04 16.02 5.39
N GLY A 524 29.52 15.56 6.55
CA GLY A 524 30.47 16.30 7.41
C GLY A 524 30.00 17.65 7.97
N ILE A 525 28.86 18.17 7.52
CA ILE A 525 28.28 19.45 7.93
C ILE A 525 26.82 19.21 8.24
N PHE A 526 26.49 19.17 9.53
CA PHE A 526 25.12 19.29 9.97
C PHE A 526 24.65 20.71 9.68
N GLU A 527 23.81 20.90 8.65
CA GLU A 527 22.94 22.06 8.62
C GLU A 527 21.89 21.84 9.73
N LEU A 528 22.26 22.21 10.95
CA LEU A 528 21.33 22.29 12.07
C LEU A 528 20.27 23.32 11.68
N ILE A 529 19.06 22.84 11.38
CA ILE A 529 17.89 23.70 11.22
C ILE A 529 17.29 23.88 12.62
N PRO A 530 17.54 25.02 13.30
CA PRO A 530 17.22 25.20 14.71
C PRO A 530 15.77 25.63 14.94
N TYR A 531 14.94 25.58 13.89
CA TYR A 531 13.58 26.05 13.96
C TYR A 531 12.73 25.10 14.81
N ILE A 532 12.03 25.70 15.78
CA ILE A 532 10.98 25.08 16.56
C ILE A 532 9.73 25.94 16.35
N ASP A 533 8.62 25.31 16.04
CA ASP A 533 7.34 25.99 16.02
C ASP A 533 6.94 26.30 17.47
N GLY A 534 6.85 27.60 17.81
CA GLY A 534 6.73 28.13 19.17
C GLY A 534 5.40 27.87 19.87
N GLY A 535 4.68 26.81 19.51
CA GLY A 535 3.44 26.38 20.17
C GLY A 535 2.22 26.27 19.26
N ALA A 536 2.33 26.43 17.94
CA ALA A 536 1.20 26.24 17.04
C ALA A 536 0.88 24.75 16.77
N GLY A 537 1.64 23.82 17.37
CA GLY A 537 1.42 22.38 17.26
C GLY A 537 1.94 21.78 15.96
N ALA A 538 2.70 22.55 15.16
CA ALA A 538 3.19 22.11 13.87
C ALA A 538 4.55 21.39 13.93
N ASN A 539 5.10 21.16 15.12
CA ASN A 539 6.40 20.50 15.29
C ASN A 539 6.44 19.07 14.74
N THR A 540 5.33 18.34 14.81
CA THR A 540 5.18 17.00 14.24
C THR A 540 3.79 16.86 13.63
N LEU A 541 3.69 16.04 12.59
CA LEU A 541 2.39 15.66 12.04
C LEU A 541 1.74 14.62 12.96
N LYS A 542 0.51 14.87 13.39
CA LYS A 542 -0.25 13.99 14.29
C LYS A 542 -1.65 13.78 13.76
N ASP A 543 -2.19 12.58 13.93
CA ASP A 543 -3.59 12.28 13.62
C ASP A 543 -4.56 12.86 14.68
N ARG A 544 -5.83 12.48 14.59
CA ARG A 544 -6.88 12.94 15.54
C ARG A 544 -6.75 12.34 16.94
N ASN A 545 -6.04 11.22 17.09
CA ASN A 545 -5.70 10.63 18.38
C ASN A 545 -4.42 11.25 18.99
N GLY A 546 -3.77 12.19 18.28
CA GLY A 546 -2.50 12.79 18.70
C GLY A 546 -1.29 11.88 18.46
N GLN A 547 -1.45 10.76 17.76
CA GLN A 547 -0.36 9.86 17.41
C GLN A 547 0.35 10.38 16.15
N SER A 548 1.68 10.37 16.20
CA SER A 548 2.50 10.88 15.11
C SER A 548 2.33 10.11 13.80
N ILE A 549 2.48 10.82 12.68
CA ILE A 549 2.41 10.31 11.32
C ILE A 549 3.79 10.48 10.67
N PRO A 550 4.68 9.48 10.78
CA PRO A 550 5.99 9.55 10.14
C PRO A 550 5.84 9.41 8.63
N MET A 551 6.59 10.21 7.88
CA MET A 551 6.64 10.18 6.42
C MET A 551 8.08 10.12 5.93
N THR A 552 8.32 9.45 4.81
CA THR A 552 9.63 9.44 4.14
C THR A 552 9.54 10.21 2.83
N ILE A 553 10.53 11.04 2.52
CA ILE A 553 10.51 11.87 1.31
C ILE A 553 11.67 11.46 0.41
N HIS A 554 11.33 10.83 -0.71
CA HIS A 554 12.28 10.62 -1.80
C HIS A 554 12.22 11.81 -2.75
N VAL A 555 13.36 12.18 -3.31
CA VAL A 555 13.44 13.26 -4.31
C VAL A 555 14.02 12.69 -5.59
N VAL A 556 13.28 12.84 -6.68
CA VAL A 556 13.71 12.55 -8.05
C VAL A 556 13.95 13.90 -8.73
N ASP A 557 15.21 14.16 -9.08
CA ASP A 557 15.69 15.47 -9.52
C ASP A 557 16.04 15.46 -11.01
N MET A 558 15.47 16.40 -11.78
CA MET A 558 15.68 16.58 -13.21
C MET A 558 16.48 17.83 -13.61
N SER A 559 17.11 18.50 -12.65
CA SER A 559 17.85 19.76 -12.88
C SER A 559 19.12 19.57 -13.72
N ASP A 560 20.00 18.65 -13.30
CA ASP A 560 21.27 18.32 -13.97
C ASP A 560 21.74 16.88 -13.62
N PRO A 561 22.82 16.35 -14.25
CA PRO A 561 23.33 15.00 -14.00
C PRO A 561 23.85 14.72 -12.58
N GLU A 562 24.41 15.72 -11.90
CA GLU A 562 24.87 15.60 -10.51
C GLU A 562 23.71 15.81 -9.51
N GLY A 563 22.64 16.43 -10.00
CA GLY A 563 21.45 16.85 -9.29
C GLY A 563 21.71 18.06 -8.40
N ASN A 564 20.62 18.70 -7.97
CA ASN A 564 20.71 19.88 -7.14
C ASN A 564 21.03 19.50 -5.68
N ALA A 565 22.07 20.13 -5.11
CA ALA A 565 22.49 19.89 -3.73
C ALA A 565 21.38 20.20 -2.71
N ASP A 566 20.50 21.17 -2.97
CA ASP A 566 19.37 21.47 -2.07
C ASP A 566 18.29 20.41 -2.15
N ASN A 567 18.00 19.86 -3.33
CA ASN A 567 17.08 18.72 -3.50
C ASN A 567 17.59 17.46 -2.80
N ARG A 568 18.90 17.23 -2.84
CA ARG A 568 19.55 16.19 -2.03
C ARG A 568 19.32 16.44 -0.54
N ARG A 569 19.55 17.66 -0.05
CA ARG A 569 19.30 18.00 1.37
C ARG A 569 17.82 17.83 1.75
N ILE A 570 16.88 18.08 0.86
CA ILE A 570 15.45 17.82 1.10
C ILE A 570 15.22 16.32 1.33
N ALA A 571 15.76 15.45 0.46
CA ALA A 571 15.67 14.00 0.64
C ALA A 571 16.30 13.54 1.96
N ASP A 572 17.50 14.04 2.26
CA ASP A 572 18.26 13.73 3.48
C ASP A 572 17.47 14.12 4.74
N HIS A 573 16.89 15.33 4.76
CA HIS A 573 16.05 15.79 5.87
C HIS A 573 14.72 15.04 5.96
N GLY A 574 14.21 14.55 4.83
CA GLY A 574 13.02 13.70 4.74
C GLY A 574 13.29 12.21 4.96
N GLY A 575 14.53 11.84 5.30
CA GLY A 575 14.96 10.46 5.56
C GLY A 575 14.79 9.50 4.39
N GLY A 576 14.69 10.03 3.17
CA GLY A 576 14.57 9.24 1.95
C GLY A 576 15.84 9.28 1.10
N ASN A 577 15.69 8.80 -0.12
CA ASN A 577 16.76 8.74 -1.11
C ASN A 577 16.63 9.87 -2.12
N PHE A 578 17.79 10.35 -2.58
CA PHE A 578 17.92 11.30 -3.67
C PHE A 578 18.32 10.56 -4.95
N TYR A 579 17.56 10.76 -6.02
CA TYR A 579 17.78 10.17 -7.34
C TYR A 579 18.02 11.28 -8.36
N PRO A 580 19.28 11.61 -8.67
CA PRO A 580 19.57 12.50 -9.78
C PRO A 580 19.28 11.76 -11.09
N VAL A 581 18.50 12.38 -11.96
CA VAL A 581 18.15 11.84 -13.28
C VAL A 581 18.76 12.76 -14.33
N SER A 582 19.88 12.32 -14.89
CA SER A 582 20.61 13.05 -15.93
C SER A 582 19.88 13.04 -17.27
N ASP A 583 19.90 14.18 -17.96
CA ASP A 583 19.80 14.32 -19.42
C ASP A 583 18.60 13.68 -20.13
N GLY A 584 17.49 13.49 -19.42
CA GLY A 584 16.25 13.03 -20.03
C GLY A 584 16.27 11.57 -20.48
N ASN A 585 17.06 10.71 -19.84
CA ASN A 585 16.99 9.27 -20.04
C ASN A 585 15.70 8.70 -19.39
N PRO A 586 14.71 8.24 -20.18
CA PRO A 586 13.45 7.73 -19.64
C PRO A 586 13.63 6.46 -18.80
N ASP A 587 14.59 5.60 -19.14
CA ASP A 587 14.82 4.34 -18.42
C ASP A 587 15.39 4.60 -17.04
N VAL A 588 16.34 5.54 -16.91
CA VAL A 588 16.89 5.93 -15.60
C VAL A 588 15.80 6.55 -14.73
N LEU A 589 14.94 7.40 -15.31
CA LEU A 589 13.81 7.98 -14.60
C LEU A 589 12.82 6.90 -14.14
N LEU A 590 12.51 5.94 -15.01
CA LEU A 590 11.60 4.84 -14.73
C LEU A 590 12.15 3.94 -13.61
N GLU A 591 13.45 3.61 -13.66
CA GLU A 591 14.10 2.81 -12.62
C GLU A 591 14.20 3.57 -11.29
N ALA A 592 14.41 4.89 -11.31
CA ALA A 592 14.33 5.71 -10.10
C ALA A 592 12.94 5.62 -9.47
N PHE A 593 11.87 5.75 -10.26
CA PHE A 593 10.50 5.59 -9.78
C PHE A 593 10.22 4.18 -9.24
N LYS A 594 10.60 3.13 -9.97
CA LYS A 594 10.45 1.74 -9.51
C LYS A 594 11.21 1.48 -8.21
N SER A 595 12.42 2.03 -8.07
CA SER A 595 13.21 1.93 -6.83
C SER A 595 12.49 2.58 -5.64
N VAL A 596 11.83 3.73 -5.87
CA VAL A 596 11.02 4.38 -4.83
C VAL A 596 9.77 3.58 -4.50
N LEU A 597 9.06 3.05 -5.51
CA LEU A 597 7.85 2.26 -5.30
C LEU A 597 8.11 0.86 -4.76
N ASN A 598 9.35 0.36 -4.87
CA ASN A 598 9.81 -0.84 -4.20
C ASN A 598 10.01 -0.58 -2.70
N VAL A 599 8.95 -0.12 -2.04
CA VAL A 599 8.86 0.08 -0.60
C VAL A 599 8.73 -1.29 0.06
N LYS A 600 9.68 -2.19 -0.18
CA LYS A 600 9.81 -3.41 0.61
C LYS A 600 10.32 -2.99 1.97
N ALA A 601 9.39 -2.75 2.88
CA ALA A 601 9.76 -2.63 4.28
C ALA A 601 10.32 -3.98 4.76
N ASN A 602 11.11 -3.93 5.83
CA ASN A 602 11.50 -5.15 6.55
C ASN A 602 10.26 -5.59 7.36
N ILE A 603 9.20 -6.03 6.67
CA ILE A 603 7.87 -6.32 7.24
C ILE A 603 7.80 -7.74 7.81
N GLN A 604 8.94 -8.39 8.05
CA GLN A 604 8.98 -9.80 8.47
C GLN A 604 8.24 -10.06 9.79
N ASP A 605 7.97 -9.01 10.58
CA ASP A 605 7.29 -9.11 11.87
C ASP A 605 5.94 -8.38 11.95
N CYS A 606 5.45 -7.79 10.85
CA CYS A 606 4.21 -7.04 10.94
C CYS A 606 2.98 -7.94 10.74
N VAL A 607 2.08 -7.84 11.73
CA VAL A 607 0.80 -8.53 11.80
C VAL A 607 -0.28 -7.46 11.98
N PRO A 608 -1.43 -7.54 11.27
CA PRO A 608 -2.52 -6.60 11.46
C PRO A 608 -3.03 -6.57 12.92
N GLU A 609 -3.27 -5.38 13.47
CA GLU A 609 -3.78 -5.19 14.82
C GLU A 609 -5.29 -4.94 14.80
N PHE A 610 -6.07 -5.91 15.27
CA PHE A 610 -7.51 -5.75 15.45
C PHE A 610 -7.81 -5.43 16.92
N PRO A 611 -8.65 -4.41 17.21
CA PRO A 611 -9.15 -4.18 18.55
C PRO A 611 -9.95 -5.42 18.99
N GLN A 612 -9.66 -5.87 20.21
CA GLN A 612 -10.39 -6.97 20.86
C GLN A 612 -11.82 -6.59 21.20
#